data_AF-A0A3D8QL37-F1
#
_entry.id   AF-A0A3D8QL37-F1
#
_cell.length_a   1.000
_cell.length_b   1.000
_cell.length_c   1.000
_cell.angle_alpha   90.00
_cell.angle_beta   90.00
_cell.angle_gamma   90.00
#
_symmetry.space_group_name_H-M   'P 1'
#
loop_
_entity.id
_entity.type
_entity.pdbx_description
1 polymer ?
#
loop_
_entity_poly.entity_id
_entity_poly.type
_entity_poly.pdbx_seq_one_letter_code
_entity_poly.pdbx_strand_id
1 'polypeptide(L)'
;MSEKREQILSKDMESNHIESTITSEELRILRRLRTLESADYEVQYFDNKHAPRGDMFSKMGNPSALGISVFAVANTMIALFLMQVRGIQHSNALVGVLWFTGGIASWLTAILELFIGNTFGWCVFGSFAGYYFAFASVLTPSFGIAAAYTDPAELNNALGVFFCVWASLFLIFLIASVKTNLIFVWIFTLVDFTAWLLAASYFQAADGNTAVALKLQKAGGAFLFACAMGGWYLLFIQLTESLNFGFKLPTGSLAPREKEEVRLPLTISPDAYLTLGASVTKSRSPNECGLVYDTDRHIMKKGGGLFVAIGLVIIGSEQI
;
A
#
# COMPACT_ATOMS: atom_id res chain seq x y z
N MET A 1 -31.14 56.23 21.60
CA MET A 1 -30.84 55.83 20.19
C MET A 1 -29.51 56.40 19.67
N SER A 2 -28.94 57.42 20.33
CA SER A 2 -27.67 58.06 19.93
C SER A 2 -26.41 57.26 20.32
N GLU A 3 -26.28 56.86 21.58
CA GLU A 3 -25.07 56.17 22.10
C GLU A 3 -24.78 54.83 21.41
N LYS A 4 -25.82 54.06 21.08
CA LYS A 4 -25.68 52.77 20.39
C LYS A 4 -25.17 52.95 18.95
N ARG A 5 -25.40 54.11 18.34
CA ARG A 5 -24.96 54.45 16.98
C ARG A 5 -23.51 54.94 16.98
N GLU A 6 -23.10 55.64 18.04
CA GLU A 6 -21.70 56.07 18.25
C GLU A 6 -20.78 54.89 18.58
N GLN A 7 -21.24 53.90 19.35
CA GLN A 7 -20.46 52.68 19.62
C GLN A 7 -20.27 51.78 18.38
N ILE A 8 -21.22 51.82 17.44
CA ILE A 8 -21.09 51.10 16.16
C ILE A 8 -20.12 51.87 15.25
N LEU A 9 -20.27 53.19 15.15
CA LEU A 9 -19.33 54.03 14.39
C LEU A 9 -17.89 53.95 14.93
N SER A 10 -17.71 53.89 16.25
CA SER A 10 -16.37 53.80 16.86
C SER A 10 -15.72 52.45 16.59
N LYS A 11 -16.50 51.36 16.62
CA LYS A 11 -16.02 50.01 16.27
C LYS A 11 -15.71 49.87 14.78
N ASP A 12 -16.52 50.46 13.92
CA ASP A 12 -16.28 50.47 12.47
C ASP A 12 -15.04 51.32 12.13
N MET A 13 -14.81 52.40 12.87
CA MET A 13 -13.62 53.25 12.70
C MET A 13 -12.35 52.58 13.24
N GLU A 14 -12.41 51.83 14.36
CA GLU A 14 -11.30 50.99 14.84
C GLU A 14 -11.00 49.82 13.90
N SER A 15 -12.02 49.15 13.36
CA SER A 15 -11.87 48.09 12.36
C SER A 15 -11.19 48.60 11.09
N ASN A 16 -11.58 49.78 10.61
CA ASN A 16 -10.98 50.42 9.45
C ASN A 16 -9.55 50.93 9.70
N HIS A 17 -9.23 51.32 10.94
CA HIS A 17 -7.89 51.80 11.29
C HIS A 17 -6.85 50.65 11.45
N ILE A 18 -7.31 49.47 11.85
CA ILE A 18 -6.50 48.24 11.85
C ILE A 18 -6.30 47.74 10.41
N GLU A 19 -7.33 47.83 9.56
CA GLU A 19 -7.24 47.42 8.15
C GLU A 19 -6.35 48.35 7.30
N SER A 20 -6.18 49.61 7.69
CA SER A 20 -5.29 50.57 7.00
C SER A 20 -3.80 50.45 7.33
N THR A 21 -3.44 49.67 8.37
CA THR A 21 -2.05 49.52 8.84
C THR A 21 -1.42 48.19 8.36
N ILE A 22 -2.23 47.29 7.83
CA ILE A 22 -1.82 45.99 7.33
C ILE A 22 -1.54 46.11 5.83
N THR A 23 -0.34 45.73 5.39
CA THR A 23 0.03 45.83 3.98
C THR A 23 -0.90 44.94 3.14
N SER A 24 -1.19 45.32 1.89
CA SER A 24 -2.09 44.57 1.00
C SER A 24 -1.68 43.09 0.83
N GLU A 25 -0.41 42.77 1.06
CA GLU A 25 0.15 41.43 1.07
C GLU A 25 -0.22 40.62 2.32
N GLU A 26 -0.25 41.24 3.50
CA GLU A 26 -0.72 40.60 4.74
C GLU A 26 -2.23 40.38 4.72
N LEU A 27 -3.02 41.30 4.15
CA LEU A 27 -4.46 41.09 3.92
C LEU A 27 -4.72 39.95 2.90
N ARG A 28 -3.84 39.77 1.91
CA ARG A 28 -3.89 38.61 1.00
C ARG A 28 -3.56 37.31 1.74
N ILE A 29 -2.58 37.31 2.62
CA ILE A 29 -2.23 36.15 3.46
C ILE A 29 -3.36 35.81 4.43
N LEU A 30 -3.96 36.81 5.08
CA LEU A 30 -5.10 36.61 5.99
C LEU A 30 -6.37 36.18 5.25
N ARG A 31 -6.59 36.64 4.02
CA ARG A 31 -7.66 36.12 3.15
C ARG A 31 -7.41 34.68 2.71
N ARG A 32 -6.15 34.29 2.43
CA ARG A 32 -5.76 32.89 2.19
C ARG A 32 -5.94 32.01 3.43
N LEU A 33 -5.56 32.50 4.61
CA LEU A 33 -5.76 31.78 5.88
C LEU A 33 -7.25 31.66 6.25
N ARG A 34 -8.07 32.64 5.88
CA ARG A 34 -9.54 32.61 6.08
C ARG A 34 -10.27 31.75 5.03
N THR A 35 -9.63 31.45 3.89
CA THR A 35 -10.20 30.64 2.80
C THR A 35 -9.68 29.20 2.77
N LEU A 36 -9.06 28.71 3.86
CA LEU A 36 -9.01 27.28 4.19
C LEU A 36 -10.42 26.76 4.55
N GLU A 37 -11.37 27.05 3.67
CA GLU A 37 -12.68 26.49 3.62
C GLU A 37 -12.51 25.20 2.84
N SER A 38 -13.07 24.09 3.32
CA SER A 38 -13.74 23.29 2.32
C SER A 38 -12.82 22.43 1.39
N ALA A 39 -12.53 23.05 0.25
CA ALA A 39 -11.72 22.52 -0.82
C ALA A 39 -10.23 22.33 -0.46
N ASP A 40 -9.64 23.13 0.44
CA ASP A 40 -8.19 23.03 0.71
C ASP A 40 -7.81 21.78 1.50
N TYR A 41 -8.74 21.20 2.29
CA TYR A 41 -8.49 19.90 2.90
C TYR A 41 -8.51 18.77 1.86
N GLU A 42 -9.41 18.81 0.88
CA GLU A 42 -9.45 17.81 -0.20
C GLU A 42 -8.20 17.92 -1.06
N VAL A 43 -7.79 19.15 -1.39
CA VAL A 43 -6.55 19.39 -2.13
C VAL A 43 -5.34 18.87 -1.34
N GLN A 44 -5.26 19.07 -0.03
CA GLN A 44 -4.18 18.49 0.78
C GLN A 44 -4.23 16.96 0.84
N TYR A 45 -5.41 16.33 0.86
CA TYR A 45 -5.57 14.88 0.80
C TYR A 45 -5.17 14.28 -0.57
N PHE A 46 -5.31 15.04 -1.65
CA PHE A 46 -5.06 14.58 -3.02
C PHE A 46 -3.79 15.16 -3.67
N ASP A 47 -3.07 16.07 -3.01
CA ASP A 47 -1.87 16.72 -3.58
C ASP A 47 -0.64 15.82 -3.47
N ASN A 48 -0.36 15.10 -4.56
CA ASN A 48 0.78 14.20 -4.72
C ASN A 48 2.07 14.91 -5.17
N LYS A 49 2.12 16.25 -5.19
CA LYS A 49 3.20 17.02 -5.87
C LYS A 49 4.47 17.27 -5.05
N HIS A 50 4.49 16.92 -3.78
CA HIS A 50 5.66 17.14 -2.92
C HIS A 50 6.45 15.83 -2.71
N ALA A 51 7.07 15.32 -3.78
CA ALA A 51 8.05 14.24 -3.64
C ALA A 51 9.25 14.75 -2.82
N PRO A 52 9.60 14.12 -1.68
CA PRO A 52 10.74 14.56 -0.88
C PRO A 52 12.05 14.43 -1.68
N ARG A 53 12.95 15.43 -1.54
CA ARG A 53 14.27 15.46 -2.21
C ARG A 53 15.00 14.13 -2.03
N GLY A 54 15.21 13.42 -3.14
CA GLY A 54 15.61 12.01 -3.20
C GLY A 54 17.06 11.64 -2.81
N ASP A 55 17.84 12.56 -2.25
CA ASP A 55 19.28 12.30 -2.02
C ASP A 55 19.59 11.56 -0.71
N MET A 56 18.75 11.65 0.32
CA MET A 56 18.96 10.90 1.59
C MET A 56 18.24 9.55 1.59
N PHE A 57 17.04 9.46 1.03
CA PHE A 57 16.24 8.24 1.03
C PHE A 57 16.73 7.18 0.04
N SER A 58 17.48 7.57 -1.01
CA SER A 58 18.08 6.64 -1.97
C SER A 58 19.16 5.73 -1.38
N LYS A 59 19.69 6.06 -0.19
CA LYS A 59 20.68 5.25 0.55
C LYS A 59 20.07 4.42 1.69
N MET A 60 18.78 4.56 1.95
CA MET A 60 18.09 3.82 3.02
C MET A 60 17.57 2.48 2.49
N GLY A 61 17.52 1.46 3.35
CA GLY A 61 16.93 0.16 3.00
C GLY A 61 15.42 0.29 2.72
N ASN A 62 14.89 -0.62 1.90
CA ASN A 62 13.46 -0.65 1.57
C ASN A 62 12.61 -1.06 2.80
N PRO A 63 11.80 -0.16 3.38
CA PRO A 63 11.01 -0.49 4.57
C PRO A 63 9.90 -1.51 4.28
N SER A 64 9.35 -1.55 3.06
CA SER A 64 8.34 -2.54 2.66
C SER A 64 8.80 -3.98 2.89
N ALA A 65 10.09 -4.26 2.73
CA ALA A 65 10.65 -5.59 2.97
C ALA A 65 10.49 -6.02 4.43
N LEU A 66 10.71 -5.09 5.36
CA LEU A 66 10.48 -5.32 6.78
C LEU A 66 8.99 -5.57 7.05
N GLY A 67 8.11 -4.70 6.53
CA GLY A 67 6.66 -4.83 6.69
C GLY A 67 6.11 -6.16 6.20
N ILE A 68 6.56 -6.60 5.02
CA ILE A 68 6.16 -7.88 4.42
C ILE A 68 6.71 -9.05 5.23
N SER A 69 7.93 -8.95 5.76
CA SER A 69 8.51 -10.01 6.59
C SER A 69 7.71 -10.23 7.88
N VAL A 70 7.34 -9.16 8.58
CA VAL A 70 6.60 -9.25 9.84
C VAL A 70 5.14 -9.62 9.60
N PHE A 71 4.56 -9.18 8.48
CA PHE A 71 3.26 -9.64 8.01
C PHE A 71 3.26 -11.15 7.76
N ALA A 72 4.27 -11.69 7.07
CA ALA A 72 4.37 -13.11 6.76
C ALA A 72 4.49 -13.96 8.03
N VAL A 73 5.36 -13.55 8.96
CA VAL A 73 5.55 -14.25 10.25
C VAL A 73 4.28 -14.20 11.10
N ALA A 74 3.72 -13.00 11.34
CA ALA A 74 2.56 -12.83 12.20
C ALA A 74 1.33 -13.58 11.67
N ASN A 75 1.00 -13.43 10.39
CA ASN A 75 -0.17 -14.11 9.82
C ASN A 75 0.00 -15.61 9.68
N THR A 76 1.23 -16.11 9.46
CA THR A 76 1.47 -17.56 9.50
C THR A 76 1.15 -18.11 10.89
N MET A 77 1.59 -17.44 11.95
CA MET A 77 1.30 -17.88 13.31
C MET A 77 -0.20 -17.78 13.62
N ILE A 78 -0.85 -16.66 13.31
CA ILE A 78 -2.30 -16.48 13.53
C ILE A 78 -3.08 -17.57 12.78
N ALA A 79 -2.74 -17.85 11.53
CA ALA A 79 -3.39 -18.87 10.71
C ALA A 79 -3.31 -20.27 11.33
N LEU A 80 -2.12 -20.67 11.81
CA LEU A 80 -1.91 -21.98 12.44
C LEU A 80 -2.70 -22.13 13.75
N PHE A 81 -2.83 -21.05 14.52
CA PHE A 81 -3.63 -21.02 15.75
C PHE A 81 -5.13 -21.03 15.45
N LEU A 82 -5.60 -20.29 14.45
CA LEU A 82 -7.00 -20.32 13.99
C LEU A 82 -7.41 -21.71 13.52
N MET A 83 -6.51 -22.40 12.81
CA MET A 83 -6.70 -23.80 12.38
C MET A 83 -6.61 -24.82 13.54
N GLN A 84 -6.15 -24.40 14.72
CA GLN A 84 -5.87 -25.26 15.89
C GLN A 84 -4.91 -26.41 15.55
N VAL A 85 -3.83 -26.09 14.83
CA VAL A 85 -2.81 -27.09 14.47
C VAL A 85 -2.24 -27.72 15.75
N ARG A 86 -2.10 -29.05 15.73
CA ARG A 86 -1.74 -29.87 16.91
C ARG A 86 -2.68 -29.76 18.11
N GLY A 87 -3.92 -29.31 17.91
CA GLY A 87 -4.92 -29.20 18.99
C GLY A 87 -4.70 -27.99 19.90
N ILE A 88 -3.95 -26.97 19.47
CA ILE A 88 -3.77 -25.73 20.22
C ILE A 88 -5.09 -24.96 20.21
N GLN A 89 -5.69 -24.75 21.39
CA GLN A 89 -6.98 -24.04 21.52
C GLN A 89 -6.85 -22.63 22.11
N HIS A 90 -5.73 -22.32 22.76
CA HIS A 90 -5.49 -21.03 23.39
C HIS A 90 -4.61 -20.14 22.51
N SER A 91 -4.99 -18.87 22.39
CA SER A 91 -4.29 -17.87 21.57
C SER A 91 -3.23 -17.06 22.32
N ASN A 92 -3.00 -17.29 23.62
CA ASN A 92 -2.13 -16.45 24.45
C ASN A 92 -0.70 -16.31 23.90
N ALA A 93 -0.16 -17.33 23.24
CA ALA A 93 1.17 -17.26 22.62
C ALA A 93 1.23 -16.25 21.45
N LEU A 94 0.09 -15.87 20.86
CA LEU A 94 0.01 -14.84 19.84
C LEU A 94 0.13 -13.43 20.40
N VAL A 95 -0.12 -13.20 21.69
CA VAL A 95 -0.15 -11.84 22.26
C VAL A 95 1.17 -11.10 22.01
N GLY A 96 2.30 -11.75 22.25
CA GLY A 96 3.62 -11.16 21.97
C GLY A 96 3.86 -10.90 20.49
N VAL A 97 3.43 -11.82 19.62
CA VAL A 97 3.55 -11.68 18.16
C VAL A 97 2.71 -10.50 17.67
N LEU A 98 1.48 -10.35 18.16
CA LEU A 98 0.59 -9.27 17.76
C LEU A 98 1.09 -7.91 18.24
N TRP A 99 1.61 -7.80 19.47
CA TRP A 99 2.17 -6.54 19.97
C TRP A 99 3.48 -6.15 19.27
N PHE A 100 4.45 -7.05 19.20
CA PHE A 100 5.82 -6.68 18.82
C PHE A 100 6.09 -6.90 17.32
N THR A 101 5.71 -8.05 16.78
CA THR A 101 5.97 -8.40 15.37
C THR A 101 4.93 -7.78 14.46
N GLY A 102 3.65 -8.08 14.68
CA GLY A 102 2.55 -7.50 13.92
C GLY A 102 2.40 -6.00 14.18
N GLY A 103 2.35 -5.58 15.44
CA GLY A 103 2.08 -4.21 15.83
C GLY A 103 3.27 -3.28 15.63
N ILE A 104 4.24 -3.29 16.57
CA ILE A 104 5.34 -2.32 16.63
C ILE A 104 6.17 -2.33 15.34
N ALA A 105 6.57 -3.50 14.84
CA ALA A 105 7.41 -3.55 13.65
C ALA A 105 6.66 -3.09 12.37
N SER A 106 5.36 -3.39 12.22
CA SER A 106 4.58 -2.84 11.11
C SER A 106 4.34 -1.34 11.27
N TRP A 107 4.16 -0.84 12.50
CA TRP A 107 4.01 0.59 12.77
C TRP A 107 5.29 1.37 12.44
N LEU A 108 6.45 0.84 12.82
CA LEU A 108 7.75 1.40 12.42
C LEU A 108 7.91 1.38 10.90
N THR A 109 7.55 0.27 10.24
CA THR A 109 7.57 0.19 8.78
C THR A 109 6.69 1.26 8.14
N ALA A 110 5.48 1.44 8.66
CA ALA A 110 4.55 2.45 8.17
C ALA A 110 5.19 3.85 8.27
N ILE A 111 5.74 4.22 9.43
CA ILE A 111 6.39 5.52 9.62
C ILE A 111 7.52 5.73 8.59
N LEU A 112 8.30 4.68 8.29
CA LEU A 112 9.35 4.75 7.27
C LEU A 112 8.79 4.93 5.85
N GLU A 113 7.70 4.26 5.50
CA GLU A 113 6.99 4.46 4.22
C GLU A 113 6.45 5.89 4.08
N LEU A 114 5.98 6.49 5.19
CA LEU A 114 5.52 7.87 5.21
C LEU A 114 6.66 8.85 4.86
N PHE A 115 7.87 8.60 5.37
CA PHE A 115 9.04 9.43 5.06
C PHE A 115 9.52 9.30 3.60
N ILE A 116 9.36 8.12 3.00
CA ILE A 116 9.68 7.87 1.58
C ILE A 116 8.60 8.47 0.66
N GLY A 117 7.41 8.77 1.18
CA GLY A 117 6.28 9.30 0.41
C GLY A 117 5.42 8.21 -0.25
N ASN A 118 5.49 6.96 0.23
CA ASN A 118 4.64 5.88 -0.25
C ASN A 118 3.33 5.83 0.56
N THR A 119 2.35 6.59 0.11
CA THR A 119 1.03 6.69 0.78
C THR A 119 0.33 5.33 0.88
N PHE A 120 0.38 4.51 -0.17
CA PHE A 120 -0.26 3.20 -0.16
C PHE A 120 0.37 2.28 0.90
N GLY A 121 1.71 2.20 0.94
CA GLY A 121 2.44 1.43 1.93
C GLY A 121 2.17 1.93 3.36
N TRP A 122 2.20 3.24 3.58
CA TRP A 122 1.87 3.86 4.87
C TRP A 122 0.49 3.43 5.37
N CYS A 123 -0.55 3.60 4.54
CA CYS A 123 -1.91 3.24 4.93
C CYS A 123 -2.05 1.75 5.22
N VAL A 124 -1.48 0.88 4.37
CA VAL A 124 -1.57 -0.58 4.54
C VAL A 124 -0.87 -1.01 5.83
N PHE A 125 0.43 -0.74 5.99
CA PHE A 125 1.18 -1.21 7.15
C PHE A 125 0.71 -0.54 8.45
N GLY A 126 0.33 0.74 8.40
CA GLY A 126 -0.21 1.47 9.54
C GLY A 126 -1.55 0.91 10.00
N SER A 127 -2.48 0.65 9.08
CA SER A 127 -3.77 0.03 9.41
C SER A 127 -3.61 -1.41 9.92
N PHE A 128 -2.72 -2.22 9.32
CA PHE A 128 -2.44 -3.56 9.84
C PHE A 128 -1.84 -3.53 11.25
N ALA A 129 -0.91 -2.60 11.53
CA ALA A 129 -0.39 -2.40 12.87
C ALA A 129 -1.51 -2.08 13.87
N GLY A 130 -2.41 -1.17 13.50
CA GLY A 130 -3.60 -0.83 14.29
C GLY A 130 -4.50 -2.04 14.55
N TYR A 131 -4.75 -2.87 13.53
CA TYR A 131 -5.48 -4.12 13.67
C TYR A 131 -4.81 -5.06 14.69
N TYR A 132 -3.49 -5.28 14.56
CA TYR A 132 -2.78 -6.17 15.48
C TYR A 132 -2.81 -5.65 16.91
N PHE A 133 -2.61 -4.36 17.13
CA PHE A 133 -2.69 -3.76 18.47
C PHE A 133 -4.10 -3.85 19.06
N ALA A 134 -5.13 -3.56 18.28
CA ALA A 134 -6.51 -3.66 18.73
C ALA A 134 -6.85 -5.10 19.13
N PHE A 135 -6.50 -6.08 18.28
CA PHE A 135 -6.74 -7.48 18.57
C PHE A 135 -5.88 -8.01 19.72
N ALA A 136 -4.63 -7.57 19.85
CA ALA A 136 -3.77 -7.91 20.98
C ALA A 136 -4.34 -7.37 22.31
N SER A 137 -4.94 -6.18 22.29
CA SER A 137 -5.56 -5.57 23.46
C SER A 137 -6.75 -6.40 23.95
N VAL A 138 -7.56 -6.95 23.04
CA VAL A 138 -8.65 -7.89 23.38
C VAL A 138 -8.10 -9.13 24.09
N LEU A 139 -7.00 -9.69 23.58
CA LEU A 139 -6.40 -10.92 24.10
C LEU A 139 -5.57 -10.72 25.37
N THR A 140 -5.15 -9.48 25.67
CA THR A 140 -4.28 -9.17 26.81
C THR A 140 -5.13 -8.96 28.06
N PRO A 141 -5.06 -9.84 29.08
CA PRO A 141 -5.95 -9.78 30.24
C PRO A 141 -5.92 -8.46 31.02
N SER A 142 -4.75 -7.80 31.06
CA SER A 142 -4.57 -6.53 31.78
C SER A 142 -5.40 -5.37 31.25
N PHE A 143 -5.86 -5.41 29.99
CA PHE A 143 -6.77 -4.40 29.45
C PHE A 143 -8.23 -4.62 29.88
N GLY A 144 -8.57 -5.80 30.41
CA GLY A 144 -9.89 -6.10 30.93
C GLY A 144 -11.02 -6.13 29.88
N ILE A 145 -10.72 -6.06 28.58
CA ILE A 145 -11.74 -5.97 27.52
C ILE A 145 -12.64 -7.22 27.53
N ALA A 146 -12.05 -8.41 27.37
CA ALA A 146 -12.84 -9.65 27.39
C ALA A 146 -13.54 -9.89 28.74
N ALA A 147 -12.94 -9.41 29.85
CA ALA A 147 -13.51 -9.56 31.19
C ALA A 147 -14.70 -8.61 31.47
N ALA A 148 -14.84 -7.53 30.69
CA ALA A 148 -15.95 -6.59 30.81
C ALA A 148 -17.28 -7.16 30.29
N TYR A 149 -17.22 -8.17 29.41
CA TYR A 149 -18.40 -8.85 28.88
C TYR A 149 -18.82 -9.98 29.82
N THR A 150 -20.01 -9.87 30.41
CA THR A 150 -20.58 -10.90 31.28
C THR A 150 -21.28 -12.01 30.49
N ASP A 151 -21.80 -11.68 29.30
CA ASP A 151 -22.36 -12.62 28.34
C ASP A 151 -21.34 -12.95 27.23
N PRO A 152 -20.90 -14.21 27.09
CA PRO A 152 -20.04 -14.64 26.01
C PRO A 152 -20.62 -14.38 24.61
N ALA A 153 -21.94 -14.39 24.45
CA ALA A 153 -22.58 -14.10 23.16
C ALA A 153 -22.43 -12.63 22.78
N GLU A 154 -22.52 -11.71 23.74
CA GLU A 154 -22.27 -10.28 23.52
C GLU A 154 -20.83 -10.01 23.08
N LEU A 155 -19.84 -10.63 23.73
CA LEU A 155 -18.44 -10.53 23.32
C LEU A 155 -18.22 -11.04 21.89
N ASN A 156 -18.81 -12.20 21.56
CA ASN A 156 -18.72 -12.77 20.22
C ASN A 156 -19.37 -11.87 19.17
N ASN A 157 -20.53 -11.28 19.45
CA ASN A 157 -21.16 -10.29 18.55
C ASN A 157 -20.26 -9.05 18.36
N ALA A 158 -19.66 -8.54 19.44
CA ALA A 158 -18.75 -7.40 19.37
C ALA A 158 -17.51 -7.71 18.49
N LEU A 159 -16.93 -8.91 18.63
CA LEU A 159 -15.81 -9.36 17.80
C LEU A 159 -16.23 -9.61 16.35
N GLY A 160 -17.43 -10.13 16.11
CA GLY A 160 -17.99 -10.24 14.75
C GLY A 160 -18.08 -8.88 14.05
N VAL A 161 -18.62 -7.87 14.74
CA VAL A 161 -18.68 -6.49 14.23
C VAL A 161 -17.29 -5.91 14.01
N PHE A 162 -16.35 -6.14 14.94
CA PHE A 162 -14.95 -5.74 14.79
C PHE A 162 -14.37 -6.26 13.47
N PHE A 163 -14.51 -7.56 13.19
CA PHE A 163 -13.99 -8.16 11.95
C PHE A 163 -14.73 -7.66 10.69
N CYS A 164 -16.02 -7.35 10.75
CA CYS A 164 -16.74 -6.74 9.61
C CYS A 164 -16.20 -5.35 9.23
N VAL A 165 -15.88 -4.52 10.23
CA VAL A 165 -15.33 -3.17 9.99
C VAL A 165 -13.92 -3.27 9.39
N TRP A 166 -13.08 -4.16 9.92
CA TRP A 166 -11.75 -4.42 9.35
C TRP A 166 -11.81 -5.03 7.96
N ALA A 167 -12.72 -5.97 7.70
CA ALA A 167 -12.95 -6.54 6.37
C ALA A 167 -13.29 -5.43 5.36
N SER A 168 -14.17 -4.49 5.74
CA SER A 168 -14.52 -3.36 4.88
C SER A 168 -13.30 -2.51 4.48
N LEU A 169 -12.34 -2.32 5.40
CA LEU A 169 -11.09 -1.64 5.09
C LEU A 169 -10.18 -2.49 4.17
N PHE A 170 -10.10 -3.79 4.39
CA PHE A 170 -9.31 -4.69 3.53
C PHE A 170 -9.88 -4.76 2.11
N LEU A 171 -11.20 -4.68 1.94
CA LEU A 171 -11.83 -4.56 0.64
C LEU A 171 -11.43 -3.28 -0.10
N ILE A 172 -11.31 -2.15 0.61
CA ILE A 172 -10.82 -0.89 0.01
C ILE A 172 -9.35 -1.07 -0.45
N PHE A 173 -8.51 -1.69 0.38
CA PHE A 173 -7.13 -1.98 0.00
C PHE A 173 -7.03 -2.98 -1.17
N LEU A 174 -7.93 -3.97 -1.23
CA LEU A 174 -8.03 -4.88 -2.36
C LEU A 174 -8.29 -4.13 -3.67
N ILE A 175 -9.29 -3.23 -3.69
CA ILE A 175 -9.61 -2.41 -4.87
C ILE A 175 -8.40 -1.55 -5.27
N ALA A 176 -7.74 -0.91 -4.31
CA ALA A 176 -6.56 -0.10 -4.57
C ALA A 176 -5.37 -0.93 -5.09
N SER A 177 -5.21 -2.18 -4.65
CA SER A 177 -4.10 -3.07 -5.01
C SER A 177 -4.13 -3.56 -6.46
N VAL A 178 -5.26 -3.45 -7.17
CA VAL A 178 -5.39 -3.91 -8.57
C VAL A 178 -4.38 -3.22 -9.50
N LYS A 179 -3.92 -2.01 -9.15
CA LYS A 179 -2.92 -1.25 -9.92
C LYS A 179 -1.46 -1.55 -9.54
N THR A 180 -1.19 -2.37 -8.52
CA THR A 180 0.17 -2.62 -8.04
C THR A 180 0.73 -3.92 -8.63
N ASN A 181 0.26 -5.06 -8.14
CA ASN A 181 0.86 -6.36 -8.43
C ASN A 181 -0.14 -7.50 -8.20
N LEU A 182 -0.09 -8.55 -9.03
CA LEU A 182 -0.97 -9.71 -8.88
C LEU A 182 -0.84 -10.39 -7.51
N ILE A 183 0.36 -10.41 -6.90
CA ILE A 183 0.57 -10.99 -5.57
C ILE A 183 -0.08 -10.14 -4.48
N PHE A 184 -0.05 -8.81 -4.60
CA PHE A 184 -0.77 -7.94 -3.65
C PHE A 184 -2.28 -8.16 -3.76
N VAL A 185 -2.82 -8.26 -4.97
CA VAL A 185 -4.25 -8.62 -5.18
C VAL A 185 -4.58 -9.96 -4.53
N TRP A 186 -3.71 -10.97 -4.69
CA TRP A 186 -3.85 -12.27 -4.02
C TRP A 186 -3.90 -12.14 -2.49
N ILE A 187 -2.94 -11.43 -1.90
CA ILE A 187 -2.85 -11.21 -0.45
C ILE A 187 -4.12 -10.51 0.08
N PHE A 188 -4.51 -9.41 -0.55
CA PHE A 188 -5.68 -8.63 -0.11
C PHE A 188 -7.00 -9.39 -0.31
N THR A 189 -7.11 -10.20 -1.36
CA THR A 189 -8.29 -11.04 -1.58
C THR A 189 -8.43 -12.06 -0.46
N LEU A 190 -7.35 -12.77 -0.13
CA LEU A 190 -7.40 -13.83 0.88
C LEU A 190 -7.55 -13.30 2.31
N VAL A 191 -6.95 -12.15 2.63
CA VAL A 191 -7.12 -11.53 3.96
C VAL A 191 -8.53 -10.95 4.14
N ASP A 192 -9.13 -10.42 3.08
CA ASP A 192 -10.53 -9.97 3.09
C ASP A 192 -11.48 -11.14 3.35
N PHE A 193 -11.34 -12.25 2.60
CA PHE A 193 -12.11 -13.47 2.86
C PHE A 193 -11.89 -14.03 4.26
N THR A 194 -10.65 -13.97 4.77
CA THR A 194 -10.35 -14.37 6.16
C THR A 194 -11.17 -13.55 7.15
N ALA A 195 -11.18 -12.22 7.02
CA ALA A 195 -11.89 -11.34 7.94
C ALA A 195 -13.40 -11.59 7.91
N TRP A 196 -14.01 -11.79 6.73
CA TRP A 196 -15.42 -12.15 6.61
C TRP A 196 -15.74 -13.52 7.23
N LEU A 197 -14.89 -14.52 7.03
CA LEU A 197 -15.07 -15.85 7.64
C LEU A 197 -14.92 -15.81 9.17
N LEU A 198 -14.00 -14.99 9.69
CA LEU A 198 -13.85 -14.78 11.12
C LEU A 198 -15.06 -14.04 11.71
N ALA A 199 -15.56 -13.00 11.05
CA ALA A 199 -16.78 -12.31 11.47
C ALA A 199 -17.96 -13.29 11.57
N ALA A 200 -18.18 -14.08 10.51
CA ALA A 200 -19.23 -15.11 10.50
C ALA A 200 -19.01 -16.18 11.59
N SER A 201 -17.76 -16.58 11.84
CA SER A 201 -17.42 -17.51 12.92
C SER A 201 -17.85 -16.97 14.29
N TYR A 202 -17.54 -15.70 14.58
CA TYR A 202 -17.90 -15.07 15.84
C TYR A 202 -19.41 -14.92 15.98
N PHE A 203 -20.14 -14.52 14.94
CA PHE A 203 -21.60 -14.46 14.99
C PHE A 203 -22.24 -15.85 15.21
N GLN A 204 -21.76 -16.89 14.52
CA GLN A 204 -22.24 -18.25 14.76
C GLN A 204 -21.92 -18.76 16.17
N ALA A 205 -20.81 -18.32 16.77
CA ALA A 205 -20.51 -18.62 18.17
C ALA A 205 -21.46 -17.92 19.13
N ALA A 206 -21.88 -16.68 18.82
CA ALA A 206 -22.90 -15.96 19.58
C ALA A 206 -24.29 -16.63 19.48
N ASP A 207 -24.64 -17.18 18.32
CA ASP A 207 -25.88 -17.93 18.09
C ASP A 207 -25.88 -19.33 18.75
N GLY A 208 -24.79 -19.74 19.40
CA GLY A 208 -24.63 -21.05 20.03
C GLY A 208 -24.22 -22.18 19.07
N ASN A 209 -24.05 -21.90 17.77
CA ASN A 209 -23.64 -22.86 16.74
C ASN A 209 -22.12 -23.10 16.73
N THR A 210 -21.57 -23.54 17.86
CA THR A 210 -20.12 -23.71 18.09
C THR A 210 -19.42 -24.61 17.07
N ALA A 211 -20.07 -25.67 16.59
CA ALA A 211 -19.52 -26.55 15.57
C ALA A 211 -19.35 -25.87 14.20
N VAL A 212 -20.28 -24.98 13.84
CA VAL A 212 -20.21 -24.21 12.58
C VAL A 212 -19.18 -23.08 12.74
N ALA A 213 -19.20 -22.39 13.87
CA ALA A 213 -18.20 -21.37 14.21
C ALA A 213 -16.78 -21.94 14.06
N LEU A 214 -16.50 -23.10 14.66
CA LEU A 214 -15.18 -23.71 14.56
C LEU A 214 -14.77 -24.04 13.11
N LYS A 215 -15.71 -24.50 12.27
CA LYS A 215 -15.43 -24.76 10.85
C LYS A 215 -15.09 -23.48 10.10
N LEU A 216 -15.84 -22.40 10.35
CA LEU A 216 -15.61 -21.08 9.75
C LEU A 216 -14.28 -20.49 10.20
N GLN A 217 -13.95 -20.59 11.49
CA GLN A 217 -12.66 -20.17 12.04
C GLN A 217 -11.50 -20.90 11.35
N LYS A 218 -11.59 -22.23 11.22
CA LYS A 218 -10.55 -23.03 10.55
C LYS A 218 -10.45 -22.71 9.07
N ALA A 219 -11.56 -22.48 8.39
CA ALA A 219 -11.58 -22.02 7.01
C ALA A 219 -10.86 -20.67 6.88
N GLY A 220 -11.21 -19.68 7.71
CA GLY A 220 -10.53 -18.38 7.76
C GLY A 220 -9.03 -18.53 8.01
N GLY A 221 -8.63 -19.40 8.94
CA GLY A 221 -7.21 -19.72 9.17
C GLY A 221 -6.51 -20.29 7.94
N ALA A 222 -7.16 -21.14 7.14
CA ALA A 222 -6.60 -21.68 5.90
C ALA A 222 -6.42 -20.60 4.82
N PHE A 223 -7.39 -19.71 4.64
CA PHE A 223 -7.27 -18.55 3.75
C PHE A 223 -6.14 -17.63 4.19
N LEU A 224 -6.01 -17.37 5.50
CA LEU A 224 -4.94 -16.56 6.05
C LEU A 224 -3.56 -17.20 5.86
N PHE A 225 -3.47 -18.53 5.95
CA PHE A 225 -2.23 -19.24 5.66
C PHE A 225 -1.80 -19.06 4.20
N ALA A 226 -2.72 -19.24 3.25
CA ALA A 226 -2.47 -18.99 1.83
C ALA A 226 -2.11 -17.52 1.54
N CYS A 227 -2.70 -16.59 2.30
CA CYS A 227 -2.34 -15.17 2.26
C CYS A 227 -0.89 -14.95 2.73
N ALA A 228 -0.51 -15.55 3.85
CA ALA A 228 0.85 -15.45 4.39
C ALA A 228 1.90 -16.02 3.43
N MET A 229 1.57 -17.07 2.66
CA MET A 229 2.47 -17.61 1.62
C MET A 229 2.78 -16.59 0.52
N GLY A 230 1.83 -15.73 0.16
CA GLY A 230 2.08 -14.59 -0.72
C GLY A 230 3.08 -13.59 -0.12
N GLY A 231 2.98 -13.35 1.19
CA GLY A 231 3.95 -12.54 1.94
C GLY A 231 5.35 -13.13 1.95
N TRP A 232 5.48 -14.45 2.20
CA TRP A 232 6.78 -15.14 2.12
C TRP A 232 7.40 -15.07 0.72
N TYR A 233 6.57 -15.19 -0.32
CA TYR A 233 7.03 -15.07 -1.70
C TYR A 233 7.54 -13.64 -2.01
N LEU A 234 6.79 -12.60 -1.62
CA LEU A 234 7.22 -11.22 -1.78
C LEU A 234 8.50 -10.90 -1.00
N LEU A 235 8.63 -11.41 0.22
CA LEU A 235 9.85 -11.26 1.01
C LEU A 235 11.05 -11.88 0.28
N PHE A 236 10.89 -13.11 -0.22
CA PHE A 236 11.96 -13.80 -0.95
C PHE A 236 12.41 -13.00 -2.17
N ILE A 237 11.45 -12.50 -2.98
CA ILE A 237 11.74 -11.66 -4.14
C ILE A 237 12.56 -10.44 -3.73
N GLN A 238 12.09 -9.67 -2.74
CA GLN A 238 12.75 -8.42 -2.33
C GLN A 238 14.15 -8.66 -1.77
N LEU A 239 14.36 -9.75 -1.03
CA LEU A 239 15.69 -10.12 -0.54
C LEU A 239 16.61 -10.51 -1.69
N THR A 240 16.16 -11.34 -2.63
CA THR A 240 16.96 -11.75 -3.79
C THR A 240 17.32 -10.55 -4.68
N GLU A 241 16.42 -9.58 -4.85
CA GLU A 241 16.70 -8.34 -5.57
C GLU A 241 17.70 -7.45 -4.83
N SER A 242 17.57 -7.29 -3.51
CA SER A 242 18.51 -6.50 -2.70
C SER A 242 19.93 -7.06 -2.69
N LEU A 243 20.06 -8.37 -2.84
CA LEU A 243 21.33 -9.09 -2.88
C LEU A 243 21.84 -9.32 -4.32
N ASN A 244 21.17 -8.75 -5.34
CA ASN A 244 21.51 -8.88 -6.76
C ASN A 244 21.68 -10.34 -7.24
N PHE A 245 20.75 -11.21 -6.87
CA PHE A 245 20.68 -12.55 -7.44
C PHE A 245 20.44 -12.45 -8.96
N GLY A 246 21.15 -13.25 -9.76
CA GLY A 246 21.14 -13.18 -11.23
C GLY A 246 19.85 -13.60 -11.93
N PHE A 247 18.75 -13.82 -11.19
CA PHE A 247 17.45 -14.20 -11.74
C PHE A 247 16.34 -13.31 -11.17
N LYS A 248 15.35 -12.97 -12.01
CA LYS A 248 14.15 -12.23 -11.60
C LYS A 248 12.95 -13.16 -11.55
N LEU A 249 12.26 -13.17 -10.41
CA LEU A 249 11.06 -13.96 -10.22
C LEU A 249 9.82 -13.20 -10.69
N PRO A 250 8.82 -13.90 -11.26
CA PRO A 250 7.64 -13.25 -11.79
C PRO A 250 6.77 -12.73 -10.64
N THR A 251 6.51 -11.42 -10.66
CA THR A 251 5.57 -10.79 -9.73
C THR A 251 4.20 -10.51 -10.37
N GLY A 252 4.07 -10.61 -11.70
CA GLY A 252 2.81 -10.31 -12.37
C GLY A 252 2.40 -8.84 -12.19
N SER A 253 3.32 -7.92 -12.50
CA SER A 253 3.05 -6.48 -12.43
C SER A 253 1.86 -6.10 -13.30
N LEU A 254 0.90 -5.40 -12.70
CA LEU A 254 -0.31 -4.90 -13.37
C LEU A 254 -0.21 -3.40 -13.68
N ALA A 255 0.88 -2.75 -13.27
CA ALA A 255 1.14 -1.35 -13.59
C ALA A 255 1.34 -1.17 -15.11
N PRO A 256 0.83 -0.07 -15.70
CA PRO A 256 1.10 0.25 -17.09
C PRO A 256 2.62 0.28 -17.33
N ARG A 257 3.08 -0.44 -18.35
CA ARG A 257 4.49 -0.42 -18.77
C ARG A 257 4.79 1.00 -19.27
N GLU A 258 5.46 1.81 -18.46
CA GLU A 258 6.03 3.05 -18.93
C GLU A 258 7.13 2.68 -19.94
N LYS A 259 7.02 3.20 -21.17
CA LYS A 259 8.07 3.02 -22.17
C LYS A 259 9.27 3.78 -21.64
N GLU A 260 10.30 3.05 -21.22
CA GLU A 260 11.57 3.62 -20.79
C GLU A 260 12.16 4.42 -21.95
N GLU A 261 11.99 5.74 -21.92
CA GLU A 261 12.58 6.66 -22.88
C GLU A 261 14.08 6.70 -22.57
N VAL A 262 14.83 5.77 -23.16
CA VAL A 262 16.30 5.74 -23.05
C VAL A 262 16.84 6.99 -23.73
N ARG A 263 16.98 8.06 -22.95
CA ARG A 263 17.62 9.30 -23.37
C ARG A 263 19.13 9.03 -23.38
N LEU A 264 19.62 8.40 -24.45
CA LEU A 264 21.06 8.22 -24.65
C LEU A 264 21.73 9.61 -24.56
N PRO A 265 22.75 9.78 -23.70
CA PRO A 265 23.53 11.02 -23.72
C PRO A 265 24.22 11.08 -25.08
N LEU A 266 23.75 11.99 -25.95
CA LEU A 266 24.47 12.36 -27.16
C LEU A 266 25.72 13.15 -26.72
N THR A 267 26.79 12.45 -26.36
CA THR A 267 28.12 13.04 -26.44
C THR A 267 28.43 13.18 -27.93
N ILE A 268 28.17 14.36 -28.47
CA ILE A 268 28.58 14.70 -29.84
C ILE A 268 30.11 14.80 -29.81
N SER A 269 30.78 13.70 -30.12
CA SER A 269 32.18 13.75 -30.55
C SER A 269 32.22 14.40 -31.95
N PRO A 270 33.12 15.34 -32.23
CA PRO A 270 33.23 16.01 -33.53
C PRO A 270 33.39 15.06 -34.73
N ASP A 271 33.73 13.78 -34.49
CA ASP A 271 34.13 12.83 -35.54
C ASP A 271 33.02 11.86 -35.98
N ALA A 272 31.81 11.95 -35.44
CA ALA A 272 30.72 10.98 -35.70
C ALA A 272 29.65 11.50 -36.66
N TYR A 273 30.04 12.15 -37.76
CA TYR A 273 29.14 12.42 -38.88
C TYR A 273 29.32 11.34 -39.94
N LEU A 274 28.71 10.17 -39.78
CA LEU A 274 28.34 9.24 -40.87
C LEU A 274 27.91 7.90 -40.25
N THR A 275 26.64 7.77 -39.91
CA THR A 275 25.79 6.58 -40.15
C THR A 275 24.58 6.64 -39.24
N LEU A 276 23.48 7.23 -39.71
CA LEU A 276 22.11 6.76 -39.44
C LEU A 276 21.14 7.69 -40.18
N GLY A 277 20.75 7.25 -41.38
CA GLY A 277 19.64 7.86 -42.09
C GLY A 277 18.34 7.57 -41.35
N ALA A 278 17.77 8.57 -40.69
CA ALA A 278 16.43 8.52 -40.13
C ALA A 278 15.53 9.52 -40.88
N SER A 279 14.44 8.99 -41.42
CA SER A 279 13.36 9.73 -42.07
C SER A 279 12.68 10.66 -41.06
N VAL A 280 12.68 11.96 -41.35
CA VAL A 280 12.01 13.00 -40.53
C VAL A 280 10.50 12.99 -40.81
N THR A 281 9.67 12.60 -39.83
CA THR A 281 8.24 12.94 -39.83
C THR A 281 7.97 14.03 -38.81
N LYS A 282 7.54 15.20 -39.32
CA LYS A 282 7.29 16.43 -38.57
C LYS A 282 5.99 16.34 -37.78
N SER A 283 6.07 16.18 -36.46
CA SER A 283 4.95 16.42 -35.54
C SER A 283 4.89 17.90 -35.14
N ARG A 284 3.69 18.44 -35.02
CA ARG A 284 3.38 19.88 -34.96
C ARG A 284 3.30 20.35 -33.50
N SER A 285 4.42 20.76 -32.91
CA SER A 285 4.49 21.72 -31.80
C SER A 285 5.81 22.53 -31.90
N PRO A 286 5.87 23.82 -31.56
CA PRO A 286 6.95 24.68 -32.06
C PRO A 286 8.33 24.55 -31.37
N ASN A 287 8.47 23.82 -30.26
CA ASN A 287 9.67 23.97 -29.40
C ASN A 287 10.41 22.68 -28.99
N GLU A 288 10.12 21.52 -29.59
CA GLU A 288 10.85 20.29 -29.25
C GLU A 288 11.30 19.57 -30.53
N CYS A 289 12.59 19.64 -30.84
CA CYS A 289 13.22 18.84 -31.89
C CYS A 289 13.76 17.55 -31.24
N GLY A 290 12.90 16.54 -31.11
CA GLY A 290 13.28 15.19 -30.68
C GLY A 290 13.20 14.21 -31.84
N LEU A 291 14.24 13.40 -32.04
CA LEU A 291 14.20 12.27 -32.96
C LEU A 291 13.48 11.10 -32.28
N VAL A 292 12.36 10.67 -32.87
CA VAL A 292 11.61 9.49 -32.43
C VAL A 292 12.20 8.26 -33.13
N TYR A 293 12.73 7.30 -32.36
CA TYR A 293 13.11 6.00 -32.91
C TYR A 293 11.91 5.05 -32.80
N ASP A 294 11.40 4.61 -33.95
CA ASP A 294 10.24 3.72 -34.06
C ASP A 294 10.73 2.27 -34.21
N THR A 295 10.56 1.46 -33.15
CA THR A 295 10.96 0.05 -33.14
C THR A 295 9.97 -0.88 -33.86
N ASP A 296 8.81 -0.39 -34.35
CA ASP A 296 7.77 -1.23 -34.97
C ASP A 296 8.01 -1.56 -36.45
N ARG A 297 9.13 -1.14 -37.05
CA ARG A 297 9.40 -1.34 -38.49
C ARG A 297 10.44 -2.42 -38.85
N HIS A 298 10.55 -3.48 -38.05
CA HIS A 298 11.21 -4.72 -38.46
C HIS A 298 10.25 -5.91 -38.59
N ILE A 299 9.31 -5.81 -39.53
CA ILE A 299 8.75 -6.98 -40.21
C ILE A 299 8.94 -6.78 -41.71
N MET A 300 10.15 -7.07 -42.18
CA MET A 300 10.37 -7.36 -43.59
C MET A 300 9.69 -8.69 -43.90
N LYS A 301 8.64 -8.66 -44.73
CA LYS A 301 8.14 -9.84 -45.45
C LYS A 301 9.31 -10.49 -46.19
N LYS A 302 9.66 -11.71 -45.82
CA LYS A 302 10.28 -12.67 -46.74
C LYS A 302 9.60 -14.01 -46.53
N GLY A 303 8.95 -14.50 -47.58
CA GLY A 303 8.06 -15.64 -47.54
C GLY A 303 8.77 -16.99 -47.46
N GLY A 304 7.95 -17.99 -47.13
CA GLY A 304 8.21 -19.40 -47.43
C GLY A 304 8.62 -20.25 -46.23
N GLY A 305 7.77 -21.21 -45.85
CA GLY A 305 8.23 -22.44 -45.20
C GLY A 305 7.76 -22.68 -43.77
N LEU A 306 6.67 -23.43 -43.66
CA LEU A 306 6.19 -24.21 -42.50
C LEU A 306 7.30 -25.09 -41.89
N PHE A 307 7.43 -25.17 -40.56
CA PHE A 307 7.50 -26.42 -39.78
C PHE A 307 7.35 -26.16 -38.27
N VAL A 308 6.49 -26.96 -37.65
CA VAL A 308 6.19 -27.05 -36.21
C VAL A 308 7.21 -27.98 -35.55
N ALA A 309 7.73 -27.63 -34.36
CA ALA A 309 8.20 -28.63 -33.38
C ALA A 309 8.27 -28.07 -31.95
N ILE A 310 7.71 -28.88 -31.04
CA ILE A 310 7.65 -28.77 -29.58
C ILE A 310 8.92 -29.43 -28.98
N GLY A 311 9.41 -28.96 -27.82
CA GLY A 311 10.37 -29.68 -26.96
C GLY A 311 11.34 -28.72 -26.24
N LEU A 312 11.23 -28.49 -24.92
CA LEU A 312 11.71 -29.29 -23.79
C LEU A 312 13.26 -29.35 -23.66
N VAL A 313 13.76 -28.71 -22.58
CA VAL A 313 14.90 -29.03 -21.69
C VAL A 313 16.07 -29.88 -22.24
N ILE A 314 17.32 -29.41 -22.08
CA ILE A 314 18.46 -30.08 -21.38
C ILE A 314 19.77 -29.25 -21.50
N ILE A 315 20.56 -29.40 -20.44
CA ILE A 315 21.84 -28.82 -19.98
C ILE A 315 23.08 -29.22 -20.83
N GLY A 316 24.16 -28.42 -20.77
CA GLY A 316 25.56 -28.86 -21.01
C GLY A 316 26.39 -27.83 -21.78
N SER A 317 27.21 -26.99 -21.13
CA SER A 317 28.65 -27.16 -20.78
C SER A 317 29.64 -26.87 -21.92
N GLU A 318 30.28 -25.70 -21.81
CA GLU A 318 31.73 -25.41 -21.88
C GLU A 318 32.69 -25.99 -22.96
N GLN A 319 33.55 -25.06 -23.44
CA GLN A 319 34.94 -25.17 -23.93
C GLN A 319 35.20 -25.71 -25.36
N ILE A 320 35.57 -24.79 -26.27
CA ILE A 320 36.98 -24.42 -26.56
C ILE A 320 37.07 -22.90 -26.55
#